data_AF-A0A255YS57-F1
#
_entry.id   AF-A0A255YS57-F1
#
_cell.length_a   1.000
_cell.length_b   1.000
_cell.length_c   1.000
_cell.angle_alpha   90.00
_cell.angle_beta   90.00
_cell.angle_gamma   90.00
#
_symmetry.space_group_name_H-M   'P 1'
#
loop_
_entity.id
_entity.type
_entity.pdbx_description
1 polymer ?
#
loop_
_entity_poly.entity_id
_entity_poly.type
_entity_poly.pdbx_seq_one_letter_code
_entity_poly.pdbx_strand_id
1 'polypeptide(L)'
;MSKDNSISALIAQLDASREMKHDEKRIYKPAIEGVVEDQYFDVRPNFEYPQRLEWTNWPDMPARPRPDDRYFSGRSVNSIADPELKFPANAIKLIDYYAINSNCNFVSDRFADFVEQHAPGTIERRRVKIKARDGVVDYNLVIPRNMIEAVDTDRTAIEIRAFDRQDGNWIFRARMIGEPVFDPARTAGCLHFTDPDNLRWYWSRQLIDAAKAAGLRGMRFGPILHQYCEM
;
A
#
# COMPACT_ATOMS: atom_id res chain seq x y z
N MET A 1 13.34 -26.84 12.37
CA MET A 1 13.49 -25.37 12.31
C MET A 1 12.86 -24.92 11.01
N SER A 2 11.80 -24.11 11.05
CA SER A 2 11.26 -23.51 9.82
C SER A 2 12.33 -22.56 9.27
N LYS A 3 12.62 -22.64 7.97
CA LYS A 3 13.41 -21.58 7.33
C LYS A 3 12.53 -20.32 7.34
N ASP A 4 13.15 -19.17 7.61
CA ASP A 4 12.49 -17.88 7.44
C ASP A 4 12.48 -17.56 5.95
N ASN A 5 11.33 -17.73 5.30
CA ASN A 5 11.14 -17.54 3.87
C ASN A 5 10.62 -16.12 3.59
N SER A 6 11.34 -15.13 4.10
CA SER A 6 11.01 -13.71 3.97
C SER A 6 11.92 -13.01 2.97
N ILE A 7 11.48 -11.85 2.46
CA ILE A 7 12.34 -11.01 1.62
C ILE A 7 13.52 -10.50 2.44
N SER A 8 13.30 -10.17 3.72
CA SER A 8 14.36 -9.83 4.69
C SER A 8 15.45 -10.91 4.75
N ALA A 9 15.05 -12.18 4.87
CA ALA A 9 15.99 -13.30 4.94
C ALA A 9 16.79 -13.48 3.64
N LEU A 10 16.15 -13.36 2.48
CA LEU A 10 16.83 -13.41 1.18
C LEU A 10 17.84 -12.27 1.02
N ILE A 11 17.46 -11.05 1.40
CA ILE A 11 18.36 -9.88 1.36
C ILE A 11 19.55 -10.09 2.31
N ALA A 12 19.31 -10.55 3.53
CA ALA A 12 20.39 -10.80 4.51
C ALA A 12 21.39 -11.86 4.00
N GLN A 13 20.90 -12.92 3.34
CA GLN A 13 21.76 -13.93 2.73
C GLN A 13 22.62 -13.35 1.59
N LEU A 14 22.04 -12.49 0.74
CA LEU A 14 22.75 -11.83 -0.35
C LEU A 14 23.81 -10.83 0.13
N ASP A 15 23.50 -10.06 1.17
CA ASP A 15 24.45 -9.13 1.76
C ASP A 15 25.63 -9.87 2.40
N ALA A 16 25.34 -10.95 3.13
CA ALA A 16 26.34 -11.80 3.77
C ALA A 16 27.27 -12.48 2.75
N SER A 17 26.75 -12.91 1.60
CA SER A 17 27.58 -13.55 0.56
C SER A 17 28.46 -12.56 -0.20
N ARG A 18 28.10 -11.26 -0.22
CA ARG A 18 28.76 -10.19 -1.00
C ARG A 18 28.88 -10.50 -2.49
N GLU A 19 28.06 -11.40 -3.01
CA GLU A 19 28.20 -11.92 -4.38
C GLU A 19 27.57 -11.03 -5.45
N MET A 20 26.68 -10.10 -5.07
CA MET A 20 26.01 -9.23 -6.04
C MET A 20 26.87 -8.02 -6.40
N LYS A 21 26.81 -7.64 -7.69
CA LYS A 21 27.39 -6.40 -8.23
C LYS A 21 26.34 -5.29 -8.31
N HIS A 22 26.82 -4.04 -8.45
CA HIS A 22 25.96 -2.89 -8.71
C HIS A 22 25.09 -3.18 -9.94
N ASP A 23 23.79 -2.91 -9.83
CA ASP A 23 22.77 -3.17 -10.84
C ASP A 23 22.53 -4.64 -11.20
N GLU A 24 23.17 -5.60 -10.51
CA GLU A 24 22.85 -7.01 -10.67
C GLU A 24 21.41 -7.29 -10.22
N LYS A 25 20.70 -8.09 -11.01
CA LYS A 25 19.35 -8.55 -10.73
C LYS A 25 19.38 -10.07 -10.53
N ARG A 26 18.74 -10.54 -9.46
CA ARG A 26 18.51 -11.96 -9.23
C ARG A 26 17.01 -12.22 -9.15
N ILE A 27 16.55 -13.21 -9.89
CA ILE A 27 15.16 -13.66 -9.87
C ILE A 27 15.08 -14.94 -9.04
N TYR A 28 14.25 -14.89 -8.02
CA TYR A 28 13.87 -16.02 -7.18
C TYR A 28 12.53 -16.52 -7.68
N LYS A 29 12.53 -17.75 -8.21
CA LYS A 29 11.30 -18.42 -8.62
C LYS A 29 10.62 -19.01 -7.38
N PRO A 30 9.28 -19.06 -7.35
CA PRO A 30 8.57 -19.72 -6.27
C PRO A 30 8.95 -21.21 -6.26
N ALA A 31 9.17 -21.76 -5.08
CA ALA A 31 9.34 -23.19 -4.87
C ALA A 31 8.01 -23.95 -5.05
N ILE A 32 6.88 -23.27 -4.85
CA ILE A 32 5.52 -23.82 -4.98
C ILE A 32 4.76 -23.00 -6.02
N GLU A 33 4.46 -23.60 -7.17
CA GLU A 33 3.75 -22.95 -8.27
C GLU A 33 2.22 -23.14 -8.18
N GLY A 34 1.46 -22.23 -8.77
CA GLY A 34 0.01 -22.40 -8.98
C GLY A 34 -0.87 -22.16 -7.75
N VAL A 35 -0.38 -21.49 -6.71
CA VAL A 35 -1.21 -21.05 -5.57
C VAL A 35 -1.97 -19.78 -5.98
N VAL A 36 -3.31 -19.85 -5.96
CA VAL A 36 -4.19 -18.77 -6.47
C VAL A 36 -5.08 -18.16 -5.38
N GLU A 37 -5.26 -18.84 -4.25
CA GLU A 37 -6.18 -18.36 -3.20
C GLU A 37 -5.46 -17.58 -2.11
N ASP A 38 -5.43 -16.26 -2.26
CA ASP A 38 -5.16 -15.35 -1.16
C ASP A 38 -6.46 -14.81 -0.55
N GLN A 39 -6.44 -14.67 0.77
CA GLN A 39 -7.55 -14.11 1.54
C GLN A 39 -7.56 -12.57 1.51
N TYR A 40 -6.53 -11.97 0.92
CA TYR A 40 -6.28 -10.53 0.91
C TYR A 40 -6.25 -9.96 -0.50
N PHE A 41 -6.80 -8.76 -0.64
CA PHE A 41 -6.93 -8.08 -1.92
C PHE A 41 -6.44 -6.64 -1.82
N ASP A 42 -5.75 -6.21 -2.87
CA ASP A 42 -5.29 -4.82 -3.05
C ASP A 42 -6.48 -3.86 -3.12
N VAL A 43 -6.47 -2.83 -2.27
CA VAL A 43 -7.46 -1.74 -2.31
C VAL A 43 -7.07 -0.73 -3.37
N ARG A 44 -7.86 -0.66 -4.44
CA ARG A 44 -7.61 0.18 -5.60
C ARG A 44 -8.68 1.24 -5.79
N PRO A 45 -8.36 2.36 -6.46
CA PRO A 45 -9.40 3.28 -6.91
C PRO A 45 -10.32 2.59 -7.91
N ASN A 46 -11.63 2.76 -7.75
CA ASN A 46 -12.62 2.32 -8.74
C ASN A 46 -12.76 3.37 -9.86
N PHE A 47 -12.31 3.02 -11.06
CA PHE A 47 -12.36 3.88 -12.25
C PHE A 47 -13.77 4.11 -12.81
N GLU A 48 -14.80 3.43 -12.30
CA GLU A 48 -16.20 3.73 -12.60
C GLU A 48 -16.63 5.11 -12.05
N TYR A 49 -15.83 5.71 -11.16
CA TYR A 49 -15.99 7.08 -10.68
C TYR A 49 -14.98 8.00 -11.38
N PRO A 50 -15.38 8.72 -12.45
CA PRO A 50 -14.44 9.40 -13.33
C PRO A 50 -13.88 10.71 -12.75
N GLN A 51 -14.51 11.29 -11.73
CA GLN A 51 -14.05 12.55 -11.13
C GLN A 51 -12.88 12.29 -10.19
N ARG A 52 -11.74 12.94 -10.49
CA ARG A 52 -10.54 12.91 -9.65
C ARG A 52 -10.51 14.09 -8.68
N LEU A 53 -9.95 13.85 -7.51
CA LEU A 53 -9.61 14.90 -6.56
C LEU A 53 -8.30 15.55 -6.99
N GLU A 54 -8.25 16.88 -6.99
CA GLU A 54 -7.05 17.64 -7.29
C GLU A 54 -6.42 18.16 -5.99
N TRP A 55 -5.14 17.89 -5.77
CA TRP A 55 -4.34 18.46 -4.67
C TRP A 55 -3.31 19.42 -5.26
N THR A 56 -3.54 20.74 -5.09
CA THR A 56 -2.79 21.79 -5.80
C THR A 56 -1.45 22.14 -5.19
N ASN A 57 -1.29 22.02 -3.87
CA ASN A 57 -0.04 22.24 -3.14
C ASN A 57 0.62 20.93 -2.71
N TRP A 58 0.65 19.94 -3.60
CA TRP A 58 1.19 18.60 -3.32
C TRP A 58 2.69 18.67 -2.97
N PRO A 59 3.15 18.05 -1.86
CA PRO A 59 4.54 18.14 -1.41
C PRO A 59 5.54 17.40 -2.32
N ASP A 60 6.77 17.90 -2.34
CA ASP A 60 7.89 17.23 -3.01
C ASP A 60 8.15 15.83 -2.44
N MET A 61 8.69 14.93 -3.26
CA MET A 61 8.89 13.50 -2.94
C MET A 61 9.44 13.23 -1.52
N PRO A 62 10.49 13.91 -1.04
CA PRO A 62 11.03 13.65 0.30
C PRO A 62 10.12 14.05 1.46
N ALA A 63 9.16 14.95 1.23
CA ALA A 63 8.22 15.49 2.21
C ALA A 63 6.82 14.85 2.09
N ARG A 64 6.60 13.97 1.12
CA ARG A 64 5.31 13.29 0.94
C ARG A 64 4.99 12.40 2.13
N PRO A 65 3.75 12.43 2.64
CA PRO A 65 3.31 11.46 3.62
C PRO A 65 3.38 10.05 3.04
N ARG A 66 3.96 9.12 3.81
CA ARG A 66 4.10 7.70 3.46
C ARG A 66 4.28 6.86 4.73
N PRO A 67 3.86 5.59 4.73
CA PRO A 67 4.22 4.69 5.81
C PRO A 67 5.73 4.43 5.80
N ASP A 68 6.22 3.82 6.87
CA ASP A 68 7.55 3.27 6.93
C ASP A 68 7.70 2.14 5.89
N ASP A 69 8.82 2.11 5.19
CA ASP A 69 9.18 1.03 4.26
C ASP A 69 10.62 0.56 4.51
N ARG A 70 11.09 -0.42 3.73
CA ARG A 70 12.46 -0.97 3.92
C ARG A 70 13.57 0.03 3.65
N TYR A 71 13.31 1.02 2.81
CA TYR A 71 14.29 1.93 2.24
C TYR A 71 14.21 3.31 2.88
N PHE A 72 13.05 3.66 3.44
CA PHE A 72 12.74 4.99 3.89
C PHE A 72 11.90 4.99 5.15
N SER A 73 12.29 5.84 6.09
CA SER A 73 11.42 6.22 7.19
C SER A 73 10.15 6.90 6.67
N GLY A 74 9.05 6.57 7.32
CA GLY A 74 7.74 7.11 7.08
C GLY A 74 7.69 8.61 7.36
N ARG A 75 6.66 9.25 6.79
CA ARG A 75 6.35 10.66 6.98
C ARG A 75 4.88 10.75 7.38
N SER A 76 4.65 11.31 8.57
CA SER A 76 3.31 11.49 9.15
C SER A 76 2.43 12.40 8.29
N VAL A 77 1.12 12.11 8.21
CA VAL A 77 0.13 13.02 7.60
C VAL A 77 -0.01 14.34 8.36
N ASN A 78 0.43 14.38 9.62
CA ASN A 78 0.43 15.59 10.45
C ASN A 78 1.65 16.48 10.22
N SER A 79 2.68 16.01 9.49
CA SER A 79 3.91 16.78 9.25
C SER A 79 3.88 17.69 8.02
N ILE A 80 2.80 17.65 7.23
CA ILE A 80 2.67 18.46 6.00
C ILE A 80 1.89 19.75 6.22
N ALA A 81 2.02 20.71 5.30
CA ALA A 81 1.12 21.85 5.22
C ALA A 81 -0.33 21.39 4.94
N ASP A 82 -1.32 22.24 5.24
CA ASP A 82 -2.72 21.94 4.95
C ASP A 82 -2.92 21.69 3.44
N PRO A 83 -3.48 20.52 3.05
CA PRO A 83 -3.73 20.23 1.64
C PRO A 83 -4.80 21.17 1.04
N GLU A 84 -4.49 21.73 -0.12
CA GLU A 84 -5.44 22.48 -0.94
C GLU A 84 -6.13 21.51 -1.92
N LEU A 85 -7.35 21.10 -1.56
CA LEU A 85 -8.08 20.06 -2.28
C LEU A 85 -9.28 20.66 -3.04
N LYS A 86 -9.35 20.35 -4.33
CA LYS A 86 -10.45 20.77 -5.22
C LYS A 86 -11.12 19.56 -5.85
N PHE A 87 -12.45 19.61 -5.90
CA PHE A 87 -13.26 18.63 -6.59
C PHE A 87 -14.14 19.34 -7.63
N PRO A 88 -14.06 18.96 -8.92
CA PRO A 88 -14.68 19.74 -10.01
C PRO A 88 -16.22 19.64 -10.05
N ALA A 89 -16.81 18.72 -9.29
CA ALA A 89 -18.25 18.48 -9.27
C ALA A 89 -18.88 18.87 -7.92
N ASN A 90 -20.19 18.69 -7.82
CA ASN A 90 -20.94 18.90 -6.58
C ASN A 90 -20.55 17.87 -5.52
N ALA A 91 -20.64 18.25 -4.24
CA ALA A 91 -20.28 17.46 -3.07
C ALA A 91 -20.93 16.06 -3.07
N ILE A 92 -22.17 15.94 -3.54
CA ILE A 92 -22.89 14.64 -3.63
C ILE A 92 -22.19 13.59 -4.53
N LYS A 93 -21.32 14.03 -5.44
CA LYS A 93 -20.55 13.15 -6.33
C LYS A 93 -19.25 12.67 -5.70
N LEU A 94 -18.87 13.18 -4.53
CA LEU A 94 -17.72 12.67 -3.80
C LEU A 94 -17.96 11.21 -3.38
N ILE A 95 -16.89 10.40 -3.37
CA ILE A 95 -16.87 9.00 -2.95
C ILE A 95 -16.08 8.81 -1.66
N ASP A 96 -16.23 7.65 -1.02
CA ASP A 96 -15.64 7.40 0.30
C ASP A 96 -14.12 7.17 0.27
N TYR A 97 -13.55 6.85 -0.90
CA TYR A 97 -12.14 6.52 -1.06
C TYR A 97 -11.55 7.11 -2.35
N TYR A 98 -10.43 7.82 -2.21
CA TYR A 98 -9.59 8.32 -3.29
C TYR A 98 -8.14 7.92 -3.04
N ALA A 99 -7.61 7.03 -3.89
CA ALA A 99 -6.18 6.74 -3.93
C ALA A 99 -5.42 7.89 -4.60
N ILE A 100 -4.33 8.34 -3.98
CA ILE A 100 -3.45 9.36 -4.57
C ILE A 100 -2.12 8.76 -4.97
N ASN A 101 -1.55 7.95 -4.08
CA ASN A 101 -0.39 7.11 -4.31
C ASN A 101 -0.59 5.78 -3.56
N SER A 102 0.45 4.94 -3.55
CA SER A 102 0.36 3.57 -3.07
C SER A 102 -0.12 3.43 -1.61
N ASN A 103 0.11 4.43 -0.75
CA ASN A 103 -0.20 4.33 0.68
C ASN A 103 -0.73 5.61 1.35
N CYS A 104 -1.06 6.63 0.57
CA CYS A 104 -1.63 7.88 1.07
C CYS A 104 -2.95 8.13 0.32
N ASN A 105 -4.03 8.18 1.07
CA ASN A 105 -5.39 8.15 0.53
C ASN A 105 -6.24 9.27 1.14
N PHE A 106 -7.18 9.81 0.39
CA PHE A 106 -8.26 10.61 0.96
C PHE A 106 -9.49 9.75 1.15
N VAL A 107 -10.10 9.81 2.33
CA VAL A 107 -11.27 9.01 2.67
C VAL A 107 -12.31 9.84 3.41
N SER A 108 -13.59 9.49 3.26
CA SER A 108 -14.66 10.14 4.03
C SER A 108 -14.53 9.85 5.53
N ASP A 109 -15.17 10.66 6.39
CA ASP A 109 -15.25 10.36 7.83
C ASP A 109 -15.84 8.96 8.08
N ARG A 110 -16.91 8.61 7.37
CA ARG A 110 -17.55 7.30 7.46
C ARG A 110 -16.59 6.15 7.13
N PHE A 111 -15.72 6.32 6.14
CA PHE A 111 -14.71 5.32 5.81
C PHE A 111 -13.68 5.18 6.94
N ALA A 112 -13.16 6.31 7.43
CA ALA A 112 -12.15 6.28 8.48
C ALA A 112 -12.70 5.63 9.76
N ASP A 113 -13.93 5.97 10.13
CA ASP A 113 -14.60 5.38 11.29
C ASP A 113 -14.93 3.90 11.07
N PHE A 114 -15.29 3.50 9.84
CA PHE A 114 -15.46 2.09 9.49
C PHE A 114 -14.18 1.28 9.71
N VAL A 115 -13.03 1.80 9.26
CA VAL A 115 -11.74 1.11 9.46
C VAL A 115 -11.39 1.05 10.95
N GLU A 116 -11.50 2.16 11.67
CA GLU A 116 -11.21 2.21 13.12
C GLU A 116 -12.14 1.28 13.93
N GLN A 117 -13.39 1.09 13.51
CA GLN A 117 -14.31 0.16 14.18
C GLN A 117 -13.88 -1.31 14.01
N HIS A 118 -13.36 -1.68 12.84
CA HIS A 118 -12.99 -3.07 12.54
C HIS A 118 -11.54 -3.39 12.90
N ALA A 119 -10.65 -2.42 12.78
CA ALA A 119 -9.22 -2.54 13.03
C ALA A 119 -8.71 -1.26 13.74
N PRO A 120 -8.99 -1.09 15.05
CA PRO A 120 -8.63 0.12 15.79
C PRO A 120 -7.13 0.43 15.77
N GLY A 121 -6.77 1.69 15.56
CA GLY A 121 -5.40 2.20 15.64
C GLY A 121 -4.46 1.76 14.51
N THR A 122 -5.01 1.21 13.43
CA THR A 122 -4.23 0.67 12.30
C THR A 122 -4.05 1.66 11.15
N ILE A 123 -4.62 2.86 11.25
CA ILE A 123 -4.41 3.97 10.32
C ILE A 123 -3.95 5.22 11.09
N GLU A 124 -3.11 6.01 10.45
CA GLU A 124 -2.86 7.39 10.84
C GLU A 124 -3.76 8.29 10.01
N ARG A 125 -4.47 9.23 10.64
CA ARG A 125 -5.38 10.13 9.93
C ARG A 125 -5.23 11.59 10.33
N ARG A 126 -5.49 12.48 9.38
CA ARG A 126 -5.62 13.94 9.57
C ARG A 126 -6.87 14.42 8.86
N ARG A 127 -7.69 15.23 9.54
CA ARG A 127 -8.83 15.89 8.91
C ARG A 127 -8.38 16.94 7.90
N VAL A 128 -9.04 16.97 6.75
CA VAL A 128 -8.80 17.88 5.63
C VAL A 128 -10.13 18.36 5.06
N LYS A 129 -10.10 19.42 4.25
CA LYS A 129 -11.28 19.98 3.62
C LYS A 129 -11.17 19.89 2.11
N ILE A 130 -12.22 19.39 1.46
CA ILE A 130 -12.33 19.36 0.00
C ILE A 130 -13.28 20.46 -0.45
N LYS A 131 -12.79 21.35 -1.33
CA LYS A 131 -13.61 22.37 -1.98
C LYS A 131 -14.29 21.78 -3.22
N ALA A 132 -15.58 21.47 -3.09
CA ALA A 132 -16.45 21.08 -4.19
C ALA A 132 -17.06 22.33 -4.86
N ARG A 133 -17.83 22.14 -5.95
CA ARG A 133 -18.49 23.24 -6.67
C ARG A 133 -19.53 23.98 -5.83
N ASP A 134 -20.27 23.26 -5.00
CA ASP A 134 -21.43 23.72 -4.23
C ASP A 134 -21.16 23.83 -2.72
N GLY A 135 -19.92 23.59 -2.27
CA GLY A 135 -19.58 23.68 -0.86
C GLY A 135 -18.21 23.13 -0.49
N VAL A 136 -18.00 23.00 0.82
CA VAL A 136 -16.80 22.41 1.41
C VAL A 136 -17.22 21.16 2.20
N VAL A 137 -16.48 20.07 2.04
CA VAL A 137 -16.77 18.79 2.69
C VAL A 137 -15.56 18.33 3.48
N ASP A 138 -15.77 17.88 4.72
CA ASP A 138 -14.72 17.32 5.57
C ASP A 138 -14.38 15.89 5.12
N TYR A 139 -13.09 15.62 5.04
CA TYR A 139 -12.48 14.35 4.65
C TYR A 139 -11.29 14.04 5.57
N ASN A 140 -10.70 12.87 5.40
CA ASN A 140 -9.46 12.49 6.08
C ASN A 140 -8.38 12.15 5.06
N LEU A 141 -7.17 12.63 5.30
CA LEU A 141 -5.96 12.07 4.71
C LEU A 141 -5.50 10.92 5.60
N VAL A 142 -5.30 9.73 5.03
CA VAL A 142 -4.97 8.51 5.78
C VAL A 142 -3.76 7.78 5.22
N ILE A 143 -2.97 7.22 6.13
CA ILE A 143 -1.89 6.27 5.86
C ILE A 143 -2.13 5.00 6.68
N PRO A 144 -2.07 3.80 6.09
CA PRO A 144 -2.06 2.56 6.86
C PRO A 144 -0.80 2.46 7.73
N ARG A 145 -0.96 2.10 9.00
CA ARG A 145 0.14 1.92 9.97
C ARG A 145 0.43 0.47 10.29
N ASN A 146 -0.48 -0.44 9.94
CA ASN A 146 -0.27 -1.87 10.15
C ASN A 146 0.64 -2.45 9.07
N MET A 147 1.95 -2.30 9.27
CA MET A 147 2.99 -2.82 8.36
C MET A 147 3.32 -4.27 8.70
N ILE A 148 3.12 -5.18 7.74
CA ILE A 148 3.42 -6.61 7.91
C ILE A 148 4.22 -7.06 6.69
N GLU A 149 5.42 -7.61 6.92
CA GLU A 149 6.16 -8.34 5.88
C GLU A 149 5.46 -9.68 5.64
N ALA A 150 4.46 -9.67 4.77
CA ALA A 150 3.51 -10.77 4.61
C ALA A 150 3.84 -11.66 3.41
N VAL A 151 4.63 -11.19 2.45
CA VAL A 151 4.96 -11.95 1.23
C VAL A 151 5.68 -13.26 1.59
N ASP A 152 5.14 -14.36 1.09
CA ASP A 152 5.76 -15.69 1.13
C ASP A 152 6.66 -15.86 -0.10
N THR A 153 7.97 -15.92 0.11
CA THR A 153 8.95 -16.02 -0.97
C THR A 153 9.06 -17.42 -1.58
N ASP A 154 8.50 -18.45 -0.94
CA ASP A 154 8.40 -19.79 -1.52
C ASP A 154 7.24 -19.89 -2.52
N ARG A 155 6.24 -19.00 -2.41
CA ARG A 155 5.05 -18.97 -3.28
C ARG A 155 5.01 -17.77 -4.22
N THR A 156 5.86 -16.77 -3.99
CA THR A 156 5.90 -15.53 -4.79
C THR A 156 7.22 -15.43 -5.56
N ALA A 157 7.13 -15.20 -6.87
CA ALA A 157 8.30 -14.87 -7.67
C ALA A 157 8.80 -13.45 -7.32
N ILE A 158 10.08 -13.28 -7.05
CA ILE A 158 10.67 -12.01 -6.60
C ILE A 158 11.93 -11.70 -7.41
N GLU A 159 12.07 -10.45 -7.85
CA GLU A 159 13.33 -9.91 -8.34
C GLU A 159 13.97 -9.06 -7.24
N ILE A 160 15.22 -9.35 -6.91
CA ILE A 160 16.05 -8.49 -6.05
C ILE A 160 17.13 -7.84 -6.92
N ARG A 161 17.20 -6.50 -6.88
CA ARG A 161 18.24 -5.71 -7.55
C ARG A 161 19.13 -5.03 -6.52
N ALA A 162 20.44 -5.16 -6.70
CA ALA A 162 21.42 -4.38 -5.94
C ALA A 162 21.61 -3.00 -6.60
N PHE A 163 21.53 -1.93 -5.81
CA PHE A 163 21.78 -0.56 -6.27
C PHE A 163 23.17 -0.16 -5.80
N ASP A 164 23.28 0.61 -4.72
CA ASP A 164 24.56 1.17 -4.28
C ASP A 164 25.04 0.57 -2.97
N ARG A 165 26.32 0.78 -2.67
CA ARG A 165 26.85 0.57 -1.33
C ARG A 165 26.70 1.85 -0.53
N GLN A 166 25.99 1.78 0.59
CA GLN A 166 25.95 2.84 1.58
C GLN A 166 26.54 2.29 2.88
N ASP A 167 27.54 2.99 3.43
CA ASP A 167 28.24 2.61 4.66
C ASP A 167 28.81 1.18 4.65
N GLY A 168 29.20 0.69 3.48
CA GLY A 168 29.79 -0.64 3.29
C GLY A 168 28.80 -1.78 3.03
N ASN A 169 27.48 -1.51 3.09
CA ASN A 169 26.43 -2.51 2.85
C ASN A 169 25.71 -2.23 1.53
N TRP A 170 25.25 -3.27 0.85
CA TRP A 170 24.45 -3.12 -0.37
C TRP A 170 23.02 -2.66 -0.06
N ILE A 171 22.50 -1.74 -0.87
CA ILE A 171 21.07 -1.41 -0.91
C ILE A 171 20.41 -2.35 -1.91
N PHE A 172 19.57 -3.25 -1.41
CA PHE A 172 18.80 -4.18 -2.23
C PHE A 172 17.37 -3.68 -2.37
N ARG A 173 16.80 -3.64 -3.59
CA ARG A 173 15.35 -3.49 -3.76
C ARG A 173 14.72 -4.78 -4.24
N ALA A 174 13.64 -5.17 -3.58
CA ALA A 174 12.81 -6.28 -4.01
C ALA A 174 11.62 -5.76 -4.82
N ARG A 175 11.19 -6.52 -5.82
CA ARG A 175 9.90 -6.35 -6.48
C ARG A 175 9.30 -7.72 -6.78
N MET A 176 7.97 -7.81 -6.70
CA MET A 176 7.26 -9.05 -7.01
C MET A 176 7.02 -9.16 -8.51
N ILE A 177 7.23 -10.35 -9.03
CA ILE A 177 6.96 -10.71 -10.42
C ILE A 177 5.62 -11.44 -10.45
N GLY A 178 4.52 -10.68 -10.45
CA GLY A 178 3.17 -11.24 -10.34
C GLY A 178 2.44 -10.80 -9.09
N GLU A 179 1.40 -11.54 -8.77
CA GLU A 179 0.67 -11.43 -7.51
C GLU A 179 1.54 -11.88 -6.35
N PRO A 180 1.62 -11.11 -5.25
CA PRO A 180 2.16 -11.62 -4.01
C PRO A 180 1.22 -12.65 -3.42
N VAL A 181 1.80 -13.74 -2.94
CA VAL A 181 1.12 -14.70 -2.07
C VAL A 181 1.52 -14.44 -0.65
N PHE A 182 0.56 -14.42 0.28
CA PHE A 182 0.83 -14.05 1.67
C PHE A 182 0.99 -15.27 2.58
N ASP A 183 1.92 -15.19 3.52
CA ASP A 183 2.11 -16.16 4.60
C ASP A 183 0.95 -16.08 5.60
N PRO A 184 0.12 -17.14 5.73
CA PRO A 184 -0.99 -17.15 6.67
C PRO A 184 -0.55 -17.00 8.12
N ALA A 185 0.66 -17.47 8.47
CA ALA A 185 1.17 -17.35 9.84
C ALA A 185 1.46 -15.89 10.21
N ARG A 186 1.87 -15.06 9.24
CA ARG A 186 2.18 -13.64 9.44
C ARG A 186 0.94 -12.74 9.39
N THR A 187 -0.08 -13.18 8.66
CA THR A 187 -1.32 -12.43 8.45
C THR A 187 -2.46 -12.89 9.36
N ALA A 188 -2.25 -13.91 10.19
CA ALA A 188 -3.25 -14.45 11.10
C ALA A 188 -3.91 -13.38 11.97
N GLY A 189 -5.25 -13.30 11.90
CA GLY A 189 -6.06 -12.36 12.69
C GLY A 189 -6.03 -10.90 12.19
N CYS A 190 -5.35 -10.62 11.08
CA CYS A 190 -5.25 -9.29 10.51
C CYS A 190 -6.39 -9.01 9.53
N LEU A 191 -7.14 -7.92 9.70
CA LEU A 191 -8.19 -7.56 8.72
C LEU A 191 -7.64 -6.76 7.53
N HIS A 192 -6.53 -6.06 7.70
CA HIS A 192 -5.81 -5.38 6.64
C HIS A 192 -4.37 -5.04 7.03
N PHE A 193 -3.48 -4.92 6.06
CA PHE A 193 -2.09 -4.52 6.28
C PHE A 193 -1.52 -3.81 5.06
N THR A 194 -0.36 -3.19 5.23
CA THR A 194 0.50 -2.77 4.13
C THR A 194 1.78 -3.58 4.17
N ASP A 195 2.20 -4.10 3.02
CA ASP A 195 3.46 -4.83 2.90
C ASP A 195 4.60 -3.86 2.57
N PRO A 196 5.75 -3.94 3.26
CA PRO A 196 6.85 -2.99 3.11
C PRO A 196 7.58 -3.10 1.76
N ASP A 197 7.37 -4.17 0.99
CA ASP A 197 8.03 -4.38 -0.32
C ASP A 197 7.25 -3.84 -1.51
N ASN A 198 5.91 -3.94 -1.49
CA ASN A 198 5.07 -3.41 -2.57
C ASN A 198 4.34 -2.13 -2.23
N LEU A 199 4.28 -1.77 -0.94
CA LEU A 199 3.64 -0.54 -0.49
C LEU A 199 2.19 -0.42 -0.95
N ARG A 200 1.44 -1.52 -0.87
CA ARG A 200 0.00 -1.54 -1.15
C ARG A 200 -0.80 -1.88 0.09
N TRP A 201 -2.02 -1.38 0.14
CA TRP A 201 -2.95 -1.64 1.24
C TRP A 201 -3.83 -2.85 0.89
N TYR A 202 -3.67 -3.93 1.65
CA TYR A 202 -4.37 -5.20 1.45
C TYR A 202 -5.47 -5.40 2.47
N TRP A 203 -6.66 -5.76 2.02
CA TRP A 203 -7.82 -6.03 2.87
C TRP A 203 -8.26 -7.48 2.78
N SER A 204 -8.58 -8.07 3.93
CA SER A 204 -9.18 -9.39 4.01
C SER A 204 -10.54 -9.42 3.34
N ARG A 205 -10.95 -10.60 2.84
CA ARG A 205 -12.31 -10.79 2.29
C ARG A 205 -13.41 -10.34 3.26
N GLN A 206 -13.24 -10.63 4.55
CA GLN A 206 -14.18 -10.24 5.61
C GLN A 206 -14.37 -8.72 5.67
N LEU A 207 -13.28 -7.96 5.68
CA LEU A 207 -13.34 -6.50 5.73
C LEU A 207 -13.97 -5.91 4.46
N ILE A 208 -13.68 -6.51 3.31
CA ILE A 208 -14.25 -6.13 2.01
C ILE A 208 -15.76 -6.30 2.00
N ASP A 209 -16.25 -7.46 2.47
CA ASP A 209 -17.68 -7.74 2.49
C ASP A 209 -18.41 -6.81 3.48
N ALA A 210 -17.79 -6.52 4.63
CA ALA A 210 -18.29 -5.52 5.58
C ALA A 210 -18.35 -4.11 4.97
N ALA A 211 -17.32 -3.70 4.22
CA ALA A 211 -17.27 -2.39 3.56
C ALA A 211 -18.33 -2.23 2.47
N LYS A 212 -18.57 -3.30 1.70
CA LYS A 212 -19.65 -3.36 0.70
C LYS A 212 -21.02 -3.30 1.37
N ALA A 213 -21.22 -4.03 2.47
CA ALA A 213 -22.46 -3.99 3.23
C ALA A 213 -22.72 -2.60 3.84
N ALA A 214 -21.67 -1.91 4.28
CA ALA A 214 -21.74 -0.51 4.71
C ALA A 214 -21.95 0.48 3.55
N GLY A 215 -21.91 0.02 2.29
CA GLY A 215 -22.10 0.86 1.10
C GLY A 215 -20.97 1.87 0.88
N LEU A 216 -19.74 1.57 1.28
CA LEU A 216 -18.57 2.40 1.00
C LEU A 216 -18.28 2.43 -0.51
N ARG A 217 -18.12 3.63 -1.08
CA ARG A 217 -17.91 3.84 -2.52
C ARG A 217 -16.46 4.19 -2.83
N GLY A 218 -16.05 3.95 -4.08
CA GLY A 218 -14.76 4.40 -4.60
C GLY A 218 -13.63 3.37 -4.57
N MET A 219 -13.84 2.22 -3.92
CA MET A 219 -12.88 1.11 -3.91
C MET A 219 -13.22 0.06 -4.97
N ARG A 220 -12.18 -0.52 -5.55
CA ARG A 220 -12.20 -1.79 -6.28
C ARG A 220 -11.24 -2.74 -5.59
N PHE A 221 -11.63 -4.01 -5.53
CA PHE A 221 -10.80 -5.10 -5.05
C PHE A 221 -10.58 -6.06 -6.22
N GLY A 222 -9.37 -6.54 -6.40
CA GLY A 222 -9.10 -7.54 -7.42
C GLY A 222 -7.68 -8.07 -7.35
N PRO A 223 -7.41 -9.17 -8.08
CA PRO A 223 -6.05 -9.58 -8.37
C PRO A 223 -5.31 -8.43 -9.08
N ILE A 224 -4.03 -8.26 -8.81
CA ILE A 224 -3.11 -7.36 -9.52
C ILE A 224 -2.95 -7.80 -10.99
N LEU A 225 -3.97 -7.52 -11.80
CA LEU A 225 -3.77 -7.51 -13.24
C LEU A 225 -2.66 -6.48 -13.53
N HIS A 226 -1.51 -6.97 -13.99
CA HIS A 226 -0.33 -6.18 -14.39
C HIS A 226 -0.75 -5.13 -15.40
N GLN A 227 -1.10 -3.93 -14.93
CA GLN A 227 -1.05 -2.72 -15.73
C GLN A 227 0.33 -2.11 -15.51
N TYR A 228 1.35 -2.72 -16.10
CA TYR A 228 2.51 -1.95 -16.49
C TYR A 228 2.09 -1.09 -17.68
N CYS A 229 1.70 0.15 -17.42
CA CYS A 229 2.08 1.21 -18.32
C CYS A 229 3.57 1.43 -18.08
N GLU A 230 4.39 0.99 -19.03
CA GLU A 230 5.73 1.52 -19.21
C GLU A 230 5.61 3.06 -19.24
N MET A 231 6.28 3.73 -18.29
CA MET A 231 6.61 5.15 -18.37
C MET A 231 8.11 5.26 -18.59
#